data_AF-A0A9E3UWJ9-F1
#
_entry.id   AF-A0A9E3UWJ9-F1
#
_cell.length_a   1.000
_cell.length_b   1.000
_cell.length_c   1.000
_cell.angle_alpha   90.00
_cell.angle_beta   90.00
_cell.angle_gamma   90.00
#
_symmetry.space_group_name_H-M   'P 1'
#
loop_
_entity.id
_entity.type
_entity.pdbx_description
1 polymer ?
#
loop_
_entity_poly.entity_id
_entity_poly.type
_entity_poly.pdbx_seq_one_letter_code
_entity_poly.pdbx_strand_id
1 'polypeptide(L)'
;MSDDPRPSLRDVLLRRDLHPDEERRLARWLDLHPETTADWQSDAAVARALRRLPPVPVPSNFTHQVLARLDRQSDSQTRATRRPRTLRLPWPRWIPAAATLLLLTALGVGWNLHRQHRQERLLQAERELAALQLLAELPPAALEDFEVIRHFGDSWPQVDDELLAALQ
;
A
#
# COMPACT_ATOMS: atom_id res chain seq x y z
N MET A 1 4.49 11.88 26.01
CA MET A 1 3.86 10.69 25.40
C MET A 1 2.46 11.10 24.99
N SER A 2 2.23 11.38 23.71
CA SER A 2 0.86 11.59 23.22
C SER A 2 0.20 10.22 23.16
N ASP A 3 -0.76 9.96 24.05
CA ASP A 3 -1.58 8.75 24.02
C ASP A 3 -2.52 8.82 22.81
N ASP A 4 -2.05 8.29 21.67
CA ASP A 4 -2.88 8.10 20.48
C ASP A 4 -4.05 7.14 20.82
N PRO A 5 -5.32 7.59 20.77
CA PRO A 5 -6.45 6.75 21.12
C PRO A 5 -6.80 5.75 20.00
N ARG A 6 -6.33 5.95 18.77
CA ARG A 6 -6.79 5.19 17.58
C ARG A 6 -6.59 3.68 17.70
N PRO A 7 -5.44 3.14 18.18
CA PRO A 7 -5.27 1.69 18.27
C PRO A 7 -6.34 1.03 19.16
N SER A 8 -6.62 1.62 20.33
CA SER A 8 -7.66 1.12 21.24
C SER A 8 -9.06 1.23 20.64
N LEU A 9 -9.34 2.31 19.92
CA LEU A 9 -10.65 2.54 19.30
C LEU A 9 -10.88 1.65 18.07
N ARG A 10 -9.82 1.28 17.33
CA ARG A 10 -9.88 0.28 16.25
C ARG A 10 -10.34 -1.08 16.77
N ASP A 11 -9.77 -1.53 17.89
CA ASP A 11 -10.17 -2.81 18.51
C ASP A 11 -11.63 -2.81 18.95
N VAL A 12 -12.12 -1.67 19.47
CA VAL A 12 -13.53 -1.50 19.81
C VAL A 12 -14.39 -1.58 18.54
N LEU A 13 -14.02 -0.83 17.49
CA LEU A 13 -14.77 -0.70 16.24
C LEU A 13 -14.90 -2.03 15.47
N LEU A 14 -13.91 -2.93 15.62
CA LEU A 14 -13.98 -4.30 15.10
C LEU A 14 -15.05 -5.15 15.77
N ARG A 15 -15.37 -4.88 17.04
CA ARG A 15 -16.31 -5.68 17.84
C ARG A 15 -17.71 -5.07 17.90
N ARG A 16 -17.80 -3.74 18.01
CA ARG A 16 -19.04 -2.97 18.17
C ARG A 16 -18.86 -1.54 17.64
N ASP A 17 -19.96 -0.83 17.45
CA ASP A 17 -19.90 0.60 17.16
C ASP A 17 -19.37 1.40 18.36
N LEU A 18 -18.67 2.50 18.07
CA LEU A 18 -18.14 3.41 19.08
C LEU A 18 -19.29 4.07 19.84
N HIS A 19 -19.10 4.29 21.14
CA HIS A 19 -20.02 5.08 21.95
C HIS A 19 -19.79 6.58 21.69
N PRO A 20 -20.81 7.45 21.86
CA PRO A 20 -20.66 8.89 21.68
C PRO A 20 -19.50 9.53 22.47
N ASP A 21 -19.09 8.97 23.61
CA ASP A 21 -17.95 9.47 24.37
C ASP A 21 -16.61 9.16 23.70
N GLU A 22 -16.51 7.97 23.09
CA GLU A 22 -15.34 7.50 22.36
C GLU A 22 -15.21 8.26 21.04
N GLU A 23 -16.32 8.52 20.36
CA GLU A 23 -16.37 9.36 19.15
C GLU A 23 -15.91 10.79 19.45
N ARG A 24 -16.37 11.40 20.55
CA ARG A 24 -15.92 12.73 20.97
C ARG A 24 -14.44 12.75 21.34
N ARG A 25 -13.92 11.67 21.93
CA ARG A 25 -12.49 11.54 22.22
C ARG A 25 -11.67 11.46 20.94
N LEU A 26 -12.13 10.68 19.96
CA LEU A 26 -11.51 10.57 18.65
C LEU A 26 -11.55 11.90 17.90
N ALA A 27 -12.71 12.57 17.83
CA ALA A 27 -12.88 13.83 17.11
C ALA A 27 -11.91 14.88 17.62
N ARG A 28 -11.82 15.07 18.95
CA ARG A 28 -10.83 15.97 19.56
C ARG A 28 -9.39 15.65 19.21
N TRP A 29 -9.07 14.38 19.00
CA TRP A 29 -7.72 13.96 18.62
C TRP A 29 -7.47 14.18 17.13
N LEU A 30 -8.45 13.90 16.26
CA LEU A 30 -8.37 14.15 14.82
C LEU A 30 -8.32 15.64 14.48
N ASP A 31 -8.97 16.50 15.26
CA ASP A 31 -8.86 17.95 15.13
C ASP A 31 -7.40 18.44 15.32
N LEU A 32 -6.63 17.75 16.16
CA LEU A 32 -5.22 18.03 16.40
C LEU A 32 -4.29 17.36 15.36
N HIS A 33 -4.79 16.39 14.61
CA HIS A 33 -4.04 15.54 13.67
C HIS A 33 -4.83 15.32 12.37
N PRO A 34 -5.16 16.40 11.63
CA PRO A 34 -6.02 16.30 10.44
C PRO A 34 -5.46 15.38 9.36
N GLU A 35 -4.12 15.26 9.28
CA GLU A 35 -3.40 14.37 8.36
C GLU A 35 -3.78 12.89 8.51
N THR A 36 -4.28 12.50 9.68
CA THR A 36 -4.63 11.11 9.99
C THR A 36 -6.11 10.77 9.78
N THR A 37 -6.93 11.76 9.40
CA THR A 37 -8.38 11.59 9.24
C THR A 37 -8.71 10.60 8.13
N ALA A 38 -8.02 10.67 7.00
CA ALA A 38 -8.23 9.77 5.87
C ALA A 38 -7.94 8.31 6.23
N ASP A 39 -6.81 8.07 6.92
CA ASP A 39 -6.43 6.74 7.41
C ASP A 39 -7.49 6.17 8.36
N TRP A 40 -7.95 7.00 9.31
CA TRP A 40 -8.98 6.58 10.25
C TRP A 40 -10.30 6.22 9.55
N GLN A 41 -10.74 7.03 8.57
CA GLN A 41 -11.97 6.75 7.83
C GLN A 41 -11.88 5.44 7.04
N SER A 42 -10.73 5.16 6.43
CA SER A 42 -10.45 3.90 5.74
C SER A 42 -10.57 2.70 6.69
N ASP A 43 -9.90 2.75 7.85
CA ASP A 43 -9.95 1.69 8.85
C ASP A 43 -11.38 1.47 9.37
N ALA A 44 -12.09 2.57 9.65
CA ALA A 44 -13.47 2.51 10.12
C ALA A 44 -14.42 1.90 9.08
N ALA A 45 -14.16 2.11 7.78
CA ALA A 45 -14.92 1.49 6.70
C ALA A 45 -14.64 -0.02 6.62
N VAL A 46 -13.37 -0.43 6.71
CA VAL A 46 -12.97 -1.84 6.70
C VAL A 46 -13.61 -2.60 7.86
N ALA A 47 -13.51 -2.08 9.09
CA ALA A 47 -14.07 -2.75 10.25
C ALA A 47 -15.61 -2.86 10.20
N ARG A 48 -16.30 -1.86 9.66
CA ARG A 48 -17.75 -1.94 9.38
C ARG A 48 -18.07 -2.99 8.31
N ALA A 49 -17.25 -3.10 7.26
CA ALA A 49 -17.41 -4.14 6.25
C ALA A 49 -17.20 -5.54 6.85
N LEU A 50 -16.17 -5.73 7.67
CA LEU A 50 -15.89 -7.00 8.36
C LEU A 50 -17.05 -7.44 9.26
N ARG A 51 -17.67 -6.51 9.99
CA ARG A 51 -18.84 -6.81 10.83
C ARG A 51 -20.09 -7.22 10.04
N ARG A 52 -20.17 -6.89 8.75
CA ARG A 52 -21.27 -7.30 7.86
C ARG A 52 -21.08 -8.67 7.23
N LEU A 53 -19.89 -9.29 7.38
CA LEU A 53 -19.69 -10.64 6.85
C LEU A 53 -20.59 -11.64 7.57
N PRO A 54 -21.17 -12.61 6.84
CA PRO A 54 -21.96 -13.66 7.45
C PRO A 54 -21.07 -14.51 8.38
N PRO A 55 -21.63 -15.02 9.50
CA PRO A 55 -20.89 -15.95 10.35
C PRO A 55 -20.55 -17.21 9.55
N VAL A 56 -19.26 -17.55 9.52
CA VAL A 56 -18.80 -18.78 8.87
C VAL A 56 -18.87 -19.93 9.89
N PRO A 57 -19.57 -21.03 9.60
CA PRO A 57 -19.60 -22.17 10.49
C PRO A 57 -18.20 -22.77 10.61
N VAL A 58 -17.72 -22.91 11.85
CA VAL A 58 -16.44 -23.57 12.13
C VAL A 58 -16.64 -25.09 12.01
N PRO A 59 -15.79 -25.82 11.27
CA PRO A 59 -15.93 -27.26 11.15
C PRO A 59 -15.69 -27.94 12.51
N SER A 60 -16.45 -28.99 12.82
CA SER A 60 -16.39 -29.69 14.12
C SER A 60 -15.03 -30.33 14.43
N ASN A 61 -14.22 -30.58 13.40
CA ASN A 61 -12.87 -31.12 13.51
C ASN A 61 -11.77 -30.05 13.40
N PHE A 62 -12.11 -28.76 13.51
CA PHE A 62 -11.15 -27.65 13.41
C PHE A 62 -9.94 -27.85 14.34
N THR A 63 -10.18 -28.10 15.62
CA THR A 63 -9.12 -28.29 16.62
C THR A 63 -8.22 -29.47 16.26
N HIS A 64 -8.80 -30.58 15.80
CA HIS A 64 -8.03 -31.74 15.36
C HIS A 64 -7.15 -31.42 14.14
N GLN A 65 -7.68 -30.68 13.16
CA GLN A 65 -6.92 -30.25 11.99
C GLN A 65 -5.77 -29.29 12.35
N VAL A 66 -6.01 -28.37 13.28
CA VAL A 66 -4.99 -27.43 13.77
C VAL A 66 -3.87 -28.17 14.51
N LEU A 67 -4.21 -29.02 15.49
CA LEU A 67 -3.24 -29.82 16.23
C LEU A 67 -2.43 -30.73 15.30
N ALA A 68 -3.10 -31.46 14.41
CA ALA A 68 -2.41 -32.32 13.43
C ALA A 68 -1.50 -31.54 12.48
N ARG A 69 -1.74 -30.24 12.25
CA ARG A 69 -0.85 -29.40 11.44
C ARG A 69 0.34 -28.88 12.23
N LEU A 70 0.14 -28.52 13.50
CA LEU A 70 1.20 -28.12 14.41
C LEU A 70 2.17 -29.29 14.68
N ASP A 71 1.65 -30.49 14.95
CA ASP A 71 2.46 -31.70 15.15
C ASP A 71 3.31 -32.03 13.92
N ARG A 72 2.72 -31.89 12.71
CA ARG A 72 3.49 -32.06 11.46
C ARG A 72 4.59 -31.00 11.30
N GLN A 73 4.38 -29.78 11.77
CA GLN A 73 5.40 -28.74 11.73
C GLN A 73 6.54 -29.01 12.72
N SER A 74 6.24 -29.43 13.95
CA SER A 74 7.27 -29.85 14.92
C SER A 74 8.04 -31.09 14.44
N ASP A 75 7.34 -32.05 13.85
CA ASP A 75 7.96 -33.24 13.27
C ASP A 75 8.85 -32.87 12.08
N SER A 76 8.45 -31.90 11.25
CA SER A 76 9.27 -31.44 10.12
C SER A 76 10.55 -30.74 10.55
N GLN A 77 10.53 -29.96 11.64
CA GLN A 77 11.75 -29.38 12.24
C GLN A 77 12.67 -30.47 12.79
N THR A 78 12.11 -31.50 13.41
CA THR A 78 12.86 -32.68 13.89
C THR A 78 13.35 -33.57 12.74
N ARG A 79 12.64 -33.58 11.60
CA ARG A 79 13.03 -34.34 10.39
C ARG A 79 14.07 -33.61 9.56
N ALA A 80 14.12 -32.27 9.59
CA ALA A 80 15.19 -31.48 8.97
C ALA A 80 16.57 -31.76 9.59
N THR A 81 16.64 -32.17 10.86
CA THR A 81 17.89 -32.62 11.51
C THR A 81 18.17 -34.11 11.30
N ARG A 82 17.14 -34.93 11.00
CA ARG A 82 17.33 -36.29 10.47
C ARG A 82 17.67 -36.23 8.99
N ARG A 83 18.94 -35.92 8.70
CA ARG A 83 19.57 -36.22 7.41
C ARG A 83 19.19 -37.65 6.99
N PRO A 84 18.64 -37.87 5.78
CA PRO A 84 18.47 -39.22 5.29
C PRO A 84 19.85 -39.90 5.33
N ARG A 85 19.96 -40.99 6.09
CA ARG A 85 21.11 -41.89 6.00
C ARG A 85 21.12 -42.37 4.54
N THR A 86 22.14 -41.90 3.81
CA THR A 86 22.53 -42.29 2.45
C THR A 86 21.70 -41.74 1.28
N LEU A 87 22.15 -40.61 0.74
CA LEU A 87 22.61 -40.53 -0.65
C LEU A 87 23.83 -39.62 -0.66
N ARG A 88 25.02 -40.23 -0.55
CA ARG A 88 26.30 -39.51 -0.70
C ARG A 88 26.47 -39.19 -2.19
N LEU A 89 25.79 -38.17 -2.66
CA LEU A 89 26.11 -37.57 -3.96
C LEU A 89 27.43 -36.80 -3.79
N PRO A 90 28.47 -37.05 -4.60
CA PRO A 90 29.71 -36.29 -4.52
C PRO A 90 29.38 -34.85 -4.92
N TRP A 91 29.40 -33.95 -3.95
CA TRP A 91 29.09 -32.55 -4.18
C TRP A 91 30.18 -31.98 -5.11
N PRO A 92 29.87 -31.59 -6.37
CA PRO A 92 30.91 -31.18 -7.30
C PRO A 92 31.56 -29.89 -6.80
N ARG A 93 32.90 -29.91 -6.73
CA ARG A 93 33.75 -28.83 -6.19
C ARG A 93 33.56 -27.46 -6.87
N TRP A 94 32.83 -27.41 -7.97
CA TRP A 94 32.58 -26.19 -8.74
C TRP A 94 31.33 -25.42 -8.29
N ILE A 95 30.47 -26.01 -7.45
CA ILE A 95 29.30 -25.31 -6.88
C ILE A 95 29.67 -24.07 -6.07
N PRO A 96 30.64 -24.09 -5.13
CA PRO A 96 31.01 -22.88 -4.40
C PRO A 96 31.60 -21.82 -5.34
N ALA A 97 32.35 -22.22 -6.38
CA ALA A 97 32.91 -21.31 -7.38
C ALA A 97 31.84 -20.68 -8.28
N ALA A 98 30.81 -21.45 -8.66
CA ALA A 98 29.68 -20.93 -9.42
C ALA A 98 28.81 -19.99 -8.56
N ALA A 99 28.61 -20.30 -7.28
CA ALA A 99 27.83 -19.49 -6.37
C ALA A 99 28.47 -18.13 -6.10
N THR A 100 29.79 -18.07 -5.91
CA THR A 100 30.51 -16.79 -5.73
C THR A 100 30.49 -15.95 -7.01
N LEU A 101 30.63 -16.58 -8.19
CA LEU A 101 30.52 -15.88 -9.47
C LEU A 101 29.11 -15.29 -9.68
N LEU A 102 28.06 -16.05 -9.35
CA LEU A 102 26.67 -15.59 -9.40
C LEU A 102 26.41 -14.44 -8.43
N LEU A 103 26.95 -14.52 -7.22
CA LEU A 103 26.81 -13.45 -6.22
C LEU A 103 27.52 -12.16 -6.68
N LEU A 104 28.74 -12.27 -7.22
CA LEU A 104 29.51 -11.12 -7.70
C LEU A 104 28.86 -10.48 -8.93
N THR A 105 28.33 -11.29 -9.85
CA THR A 105 27.61 -10.78 -11.02
C THR A 105 26.29 -10.12 -10.62
N ALA A 106 25.51 -10.71 -9.70
CA ALA A 106 24.30 -10.09 -9.18
C ALA A 106 24.58 -8.76 -8.45
N LEU A 107 25.65 -8.71 -7.64
CA LEU A 107 26.05 -7.49 -6.95
C LEU A 107 26.53 -6.39 -7.92
N GLY A 108 27.31 -6.77 -8.94
CA GLY A 108 27.77 -5.85 -9.98
C GLY A 108 26.62 -5.28 -10.83
N VAL A 109 25.67 -6.13 -11.24
CA VAL A 109 24.47 -5.71 -11.98
C VAL A 109 23.58 -4.81 -11.12
N GLY A 110 23.34 -5.18 -9.86
CA GLY A 110 22.58 -4.35 -8.92
C GLY A 110 23.21 -2.98 -8.68
N TRP A 111 24.55 -2.90 -8.59
CA TRP A 111 25.27 -1.63 -8.43
C TRP A 111 25.16 -0.74 -9.68
N ASN A 112 25.20 -1.33 -10.87
CA ASN A 112 25.07 -0.59 -12.13
C ASN A 112 23.67 0.02 -12.29
N LEU A 113 22.62 -0.77 -12.01
CA LEU A 113 21.23 -0.31 -12.02
C LEU A 113 20.97 0.79 -10.98
N HIS A 114 21.54 0.66 -9.78
CA HIS A 114 21.42 1.70 -8.75
C HIS A 114 22.09 3.02 -9.17
N ARG A 115 23.23 2.97 -9.88
CA ARG A 115 23.86 4.17 -10.45
C ARG A 115 23.00 4.79 -11.55
N GLN A 116 22.40 4.00 -12.43
CA GLN A 116 21.54 4.49 -13.51
C GLN A 116 20.30 5.21 -12.95
N HIS A 117 19.61 4.64 -11.95
CA HIS A 117 18.48 5.31 -11.32
C HIS A 117 18.85 6.60 -10.57
N ARG A 118 20.09 6.74 -10.07
CA ARG A 118 20.54 8.02 -9.51
C ARG A 118 20.75 9.08 -10.59
N GLN A 119 21.17 8.70 -11.80
CA GLN A 119 21.35 9.64 -12.90
C GLN A 119 20.02 10.12 -13.48
N GLU A 120 19.01 9.26 -13.56
CA GLU A 120 17.66 9.64 -14.01
C GLU A 120 17.02 10.72 -13.12
N ARG A 121 17.25 10.64 -11.79
CA ARG A 121 16.75 11.65 -10.84
C ARG A 121 17.40 13.03 -11.04
N LEU A 122 18.67 13.07 -11.47
CA LEU A 122 19.35 14.33 -11.75
C LEU A 122 18.86 14.95 -13.07
N LEU A 123 18.61 14.14 -14.09
CA LEU A 123 18.04 14.61 -15.36
C LEU A 123 16.59 15.11 -15.23
N GLN A 124 15.81 14.53 -14.30
CA GLN A 124 14.46 15.03 -13.99
C GLN A 124 14.49 16.38 -13.28
N ALA A 125 15.42 16.58 -12.33
CA ALA A 125 15.59 17.86 -11.64
C ALA A 125 16.00 19.00 -12.62
N GLU A 126 16.85 18.71 -13.60
CA GLU A 126 17.20 19.70 -14.64
C GLU A 126 16.02 20.04 -15.58
N ARG A 127 15.18 19.06 -15.91
CA ARG A 127 13.98 19.29 -16.74
C ARG A 127 12.92 20.11 -16.02
N GLU A 128 12.75 19.90 -14.72
CA GLU A 128 11.84 20.72 -13.90
C GLU A 128 12.34 22.17 -13.82
N LEU A 129 13.64 22.40 -13.65
CA LEU A 129 14.23 23.74 -13.65
C LEU A 129 14.14 24.42 -15.04
N ALA A 130 14.31 23.66 -16.13
CA ALA A 130 14.16 24.17 -17.50
C ALA A 130 12.70 24.50 -17.85
N ALA A 131 11.73 23.72 -17.35
CA ALA A 131 10.30 24.00 -17.51
C ALA A 131 9.89 25.29 -16.79
N LEU A 132 10.47 25.55 -15.60
CA LEU A 132 10.23 26.80 -14.87
C LEU A 132 10.84 28.03 -15.58
N GLN A 133 11.97 27.89 -16.26
CA GLN A 133 12.53 28.96 -17.10
C GLN A 133 11.66 29.24 -18.34
N LEU A 134 11.12 28.20 -18.98
CA LEU A 134 10.20 28.34 -20.12
C LEU A 134 8.88 29.02 -19.72
N LEU A 135 8.37 28.78 -18.51
CA LEU A 135 7.21 29.50 -17.98
C LEU A 135 7.53 30.97 -17.67
N ALA A 136 8.77 31.30 -17.30
CA ALA A 136 9.21 32.67 -17.02
C ALA A 136 9.40 33.51 -18.29
N GLU A 137 9.64 32.89 -19.45
CA GLU A 137 9.83 33.55 -20.74
C GLU A 137 8.58 33.55 -21.64
N LEU A 138 7.43 33.06 -21.15
CA LEU A 138 6.22 32.93 -21.97
C LEU A 138 5.61 34.33 -22.27
N PRO A 139 5.54 34.75 -23.56
CA PRO A 139 4.97 36.04 -23.92
C PRO A 139 3.45 36.05 -23.69
N PRO A 140 2.86 37.18 -23.25
CA PRO A 140 1.44 37.27 -22.91
C PRO A 140 0.48 36.96 -24.09
N ALA A 141 0.97 37.00 -25.33
CA ALA A 141 0.20 36.61 -26.51
C ALA A 141 -0.13 35.10 -26.56
N ALA A 142 0.67 34.23 -25.93
CA ALA A 142 0.40 32.79 -25.87
C ALA A 142 -0.76 32.42 -24.91
N LEU A 143 -1.20 33.38 -24.09
CA LEU A 143 -2.32 33.21 -23.15
C LEU A 143 -3.68 33.60 -23.75
N GLU A 144 -3.72 34.24 -24.93
CA GLU A 144 -4.98 34.57 -25.61
C GLU A 144 -5.78 33.31 -25.98
N ASP A 145 -5.12 32.23 -26.40
CA ASP A 145 -5.79 30.96 -26.74
C ASP A 145 -6.43 30.30 -25.51
N PHE A 146 -5.91 30.55 -24.30
CA PHE A 146 -6.49 30.05 -23.06
C PHE A 146 -7.66 30.91 -22.56
N GLU A 147 -7.71 32.21 -22.88
CA GLU A 147 -8.88 33.06 -22.60
C GLU A 147 -10.10 32.66 -23.42
N VAL A 148 -9.91 32.15 -24.65
CA VAL A 148 -11.00 31.59 -25.46
C VAL A 148 -11.61 30.36 -24.76
N ILE A 149 -10.78 29.44 -24.24
CA ILE A 149 -11.25 28.28 -23.49
C ILE A 149 -11.95 28.71 -22.18
N ARG A 150 -11.49 29.80 -21.56
CA ARG A 150 -12.10 30.36 -20.35
C ARG A 150 -13.49 30.94 -20.63
N HIS A 151 -13.68 31.64 -21.75
CA HIS A 151 -14.99 32.12 -22.19
C HIS A 151 -15.98 31.00 -22.55
N PHE A 152 -15.48 29.86 -23.03
CA PHE A 152 -16.32 28.66 -23.20
C PHE A 152 -16.77 28.05 -21.87
N GLY A 153 -16.01 28.24 -20.78
CA GLY A 153 -16.36 27.83 -19.42
C GLY A 153 -17.65 28.47 -18.86
N ASP A 154 -17.96 29.70 -19.28
CA ASP A 154 -19.14 30.44 -18.81
C ASP A 154 -20.42 30.14 -19.62
N SER A 155 -20.29 29.43 -20.74
CA SER A 155 -21.40 29.12 -21.66
C SER A 155 -21.78 27.64 -21.69
N TRP A 156 -21.35 26.86 -20.68
CA TRP A 156 -21.80 25.48 -20.56
C TRP A 156 -23.33 25.44 -20.46
N PRO A 157 -24.02 24.66 -21.30
CA PRO A 157 -25.45 24.46 -21.15
C PRO A 157 -25.70 23.88 -19.76
N GLN A 158 -26.64 24.48 -19.01
CA GLN A 158 -27.12 23.95 -17.75
C GLN A 158 -27.39 22.46 -17.93
N VAL A 159 -26.88 21.65 -16.99
CA VAL A 159 -27.12 20.22 -16.93
C VAL A 159 -28.63 19.99 -17.07
N ASP A 160 -29.02 19.23 -18.08
CA ASP A 160 -30.42 19.00 -18.42
C ASP A 160 -31.02 18.03 -17.39
N ASP A 161 -31.49 18.59 -16.28
CA ASP A 161 -31.91 17.87 -15.09
C ASP A 161 -33.07 16.88 -15.39
N GLU A 162 -33.87 17.14 -16.42
CA GLU A 162 -34.90 16.21 -16.91
C GLU A 162 -34.28 14.93 -17.50
N LEU A 163 -33.17 15.04 -18.23
CA LEU A 163 -32.48 13.89 -18.82
C LEU A 163 -31.74 13.08 -17.74
N LEU A 164 -31.27 13.77 -16.69
CA LEU A 164 -30.62 13.16 -15.53
C LEU A 164 -31.63 12.42 -14.64
N ALA A 165 -32.85 12.93 -14.51
CA ALA A 165 -33.96 12.27 -13.82
C ALA A 165 -34.48 11.03 -14.59
N ALA A 166 -34.40 11.02 -15.92
CA ALA A 166 -34.82 9.88 -16.74
C ALA A 166 -33.85 8.69 -16.70
N LEU A 167 -32.63 8.89 -16.19
CA LEU A 167 -31.55 7.89 -16.14
C LEU A 167 -31.37 7.24 -14.75
N GLN A 168 -32.14 7.68 -13.74
CA GLN A 168 -32.18 7.12 -12.38
C GLN A 168 -33.37 6.17 -12.20
#